data_AF-A0A397UQN4-F1
#
_entry.id   AF-A0A397UQN4-F1
#
_cell.length_a   1.000
_cell.length_b   1.000
_cell.length_c   1.000
_cell.angle_alpha   90.00
_cell.angle_beta   90.00
_cell.angle_gamma   90.00
#
_symmetry.space_group_name_H-M   'P 1'
#
loop_
_entity.id
_entity.type
_entity.pdbx_description
1 polymer ?
#
loop_
_entity_poly.entity_id
_entity_poly.type
_entity_poly.pdbx_seq_one_letter_code
_entity_poly.pdbx_strand_id
1 'polypeptide(L)'
;DIEDHEDISFATESYEIGLEDYEEASFDEAFQDLYHPRTVEWPNDAYREFMEIINKYWLSNSAGDAFITFFNKFSNLDISPLPPSTKAGKEFLDNTIVPYMMFKEVPVKTFQNVEYVFYYRSLIKTIKSLLMINSINQSLVLQYEDKKEVRNGVECRIFGEQYHSNWWKREESDLLLGQYLLSLILYSDATTLDHMGKSSGHPMFLSLENIPNHQRNKPESKALIGYLLILKAMDSKTKNSEKF
;
A
#
# COMPACT_ATOMS: atom_id res chain seq x y z
N ASP A 1 18.27 37.24 -25.91
CA ASP A 1 17.50 36.04 -25.59
C ASP A 1 18.13 35.40 -24.38
N ILE A 2 17.48 35.58 -23.23
CA ILE A 2 17.91 35.03 -21.94
C ILE A 2 17.37 33.60 -21.94
N GLU A 3 18.26 32.61 -22.08
CA GLU A 3 17.91 31.21 -21.86
C GLU A 3 17.60 31.05 -20.37
N ASP A 4 16.33 30.87 -20.03
CA ASP A 4 15.88 30.43 -18.72
C ASP A 4 16.46 29.03 -18.46
N HIS A 5 17.63 29.00 -17.83
CA HIS A 5 18.28 27.78 -17.39
C HIS A 5 17.65 27.30 -16.09
N GLU A 6 16.58 26.49 -16.17
CA GLU A 6 16.10 25.72 -15.01
C GLU A 6 17.17 24.70 -14.61
N ASP A 7 17.79 24.90 -13.44
CA ASP A 7 18.69 23.93 -12.83
C ASP A 7 17.89 22.73 -12.31
N ILE A 8 18.28 21.53 -12.74
CA ILE A 8 17.73 20.26 -12.27
C ILE A 8 18.46 19.89 -10.97
N SER A 9 18.29 20.70 -9.92
CA SER A 9 18.64 20.27 -8.57
C SER A 9 17.49 19.42 -8.03
N PHE A 10 17.77 18.20 -7.59
CA PHE A 10 16.88 17.57 -6.61
C PHE A 10 17.07 18.38 -5.33
N ALA A 11 16.03 19.06 -4.88
CA ALA A 11 16.06 19.66 -3.56
C ALA A 11 16.38 18.53 -2.58
N THR A 12 17.51 18.65 -1.89
CA THR A 12 17.81 17.89 -0.67
C THR A 12 17.01 18.41 0.52
N GLU A 13 16.16 19.41 0.27
CA GLU A 13 15.11 19.83 1.18
C GLU A 13 14.18 18.64 1.41
N SER A 14 14.21 18.11 2.63
CA SER A 14 13.15 17.25 3.12
C SER A 14 11.84 18.02 2.95
N TYR A 15 10.98 17.56 2.04
CA TYR A 15 9.61 18.03 2.02
C TYR A 15 9.01 17.68 3.38
N GLU A 16 8.65 18.70 4.16
CA GLU A 16 7.83 18.49 5.34
C GLU A 16 6.48 17.97 4.86
N ILE A 17 6.36 16.66 4.84
CA ILE A 17 5.08 15.96 4.78
C ILE A 17 4.24 16.57 5.91
N GLY A 18 3.05 17.08 5.58
CA GLY A 18 2.27 17.92 6.49
C GLY A 18 2.14 17.33 7.89
N LEU A 19 2.20 18.19 8.92
CA LEU A 19 2.06 17.83 10.34
C LEU A 19 0.87 16.88 10.60
N GLU A 20 -0.20 16.98 9.80
CA GLU A 20 -1.36 16.10 9.82
C GLU A 20 -1.05 14.60 9.60
N ASP A 21 0.01 14.23 8.88
CA ASP A 21 0.42 12.81 8.76
C ASP A 21 1.05 12.23 10.04
N TYR A 22 1.57 13.12 10.90
CA TYR A 22 2.09 12.78 12.23
C TYR A 22 1.04 12.95 13.32
N GLU A 23 0.15 13.95 13.20
CA GLU A 23 -0.87 14.32 14.20
C GLU A 23 -2.17 13.53 14.07
N GLU A 24 -2.63 13.19 12.87
CA GLU A 24 -3.93 12.52 12.61
C GLU A 24 -3.84 10.98 12.70
N ALA A 25 -2.72 10.46 13.19
CA ALA A 25 -2.50 9.04 13.36
C ALA A 25 -1.76 8.76 14.66
N SER A 26 -2.27 9.29 15.76
CA SER A 26 -1.85 8.87 17.10
C SER A 26 -1.85 7.33 17.17
N PHE A 27 -0.85 6.77 17.86
CA PHE A 27 -0.81 5.34 18.11
C PHE A 27 -2.11 4.90 18.79
N ASP A 28 -2.63 5.73 19.72
CA ASP A 28 -3.86 5.47 20.44
C ASP A 28 -5.09 5.52 19.54
N GLU A 29 -5.25 6.47 18.63
CA GLU A 29 -6.41 6.49 17.71
C GLU A 29 -6.47 5.25 16.83
N ALA A 30 -5.32 4.82 16.33
CA ALA A 30 -5.28 3.60 15.54
C ALA A 30 -5.30 2.31 16.36
N PHE A 31 -4.84 2.34 17.61
CA PHE A 31 -5.05 1.25 18.54
C PHE A 31 -6.54 1.16 18.89
N GLN A 32 -7.24 2.29 19.05
CA GLN A 32 -8.69 2.32 19.19
C GLN A 32 -9.37 1.79 17.93
N ASP A 33 -8.94 2.16 16.71
CA ASP A 33 -9.45 1.55 15.47
C ASP A 33 -9.12 0.04 15.35
N LEU A 34 -8.08 -0.45 16.03
CA LEU A 34 -7.69 -1.87 16.06
C LEU A 34 -8.63 -2.72 16.94
N TYR A 35 -9.10 -2.18 18.06
CA TYR A 35 -10.00 -2.89 19.00
C TYR A 35 -11.47 -2.49 18.86
N HIS A 36 -11.72 -1.31 18.30
CA HIS A 36 -13.02 -0.71 18.01
C HIS A 36 -12.99 -0.13 16.59
N PRO A 37 -12.85 -0.99 15.54
CA PRO A 37 -12.90 -0.51 14.17
C PRO A 37 -14.18 0.30 13.98
N ARG A 38 -14.07 1.50 13.39
CA ARG A 38 -15.24 2.31 13.02
C ARG A 38 -16.23 1.36 12.35
N THR A 39 -17.33 1.07 13.03
CA THR A 39 -18.34 0.17 12.51
C THR A 39 -18.94 0.88 11.31
N VAL A 40 -18.54 0.42 10.11
CA VAL A 40 -19.13 0.87 8.86
C VAL A 40 -20.62 0.55 8.97
N GLU A 41 -21.44 1.57 9.10
CA GLU A 41 -22.89 1.43 9.03
C GLU A 41 -23.24 1.17 7.57
N TRP A 42 -23.19 -0.10 7.18
CA TRP A 42 -23.57 -0.53 5.85
C TRP A 42 -25.04 -0.25 5.61
N PRO A 43 -25.43 0.19 4.40
CA PRO A 43 -26.83 0.38 4.05
C PRO A 43 -27.68 -0.88 4.28
N ASN A 44 -27.10 -2.06 4.01
CA ASN A 44 -27.63 -3.39 4.33
C ASN A 44 -26.56 -4.48 4.11
N ASP A 45 -26.86 -5.72 4.51
CA ASP A 45 -25.96 -6.87 4.38
C ASP A 45 -25.62 -7.25 2.92
N ALA A 46 -26.60 -7.20 2.02
CA ALA A 46 -26.37 -7.53 0.61
C ALA A 46 -25.46 -6.51 -0.08
N TYR A 47 -25.55 -5.23 0.30
CA TYR A 47 -24.62 -4.18 -0.13
C TYR A 47 -23.20 -4.53 0.30
N ARG A 48 -22.98 -4.89 1.58
CA ARG A 48 -21.68 -5.28 2.12
C ARG A 48 -21.09 -6.46 1.35
N GLU A 49 -21.83 -7.56 1.26
CA GLU A 49 -21.38 -8.78 0.59
C GLU A 49 -21.10 -8.56 -0.89
N PHE A 50 -21.92 -7.75 -1.58
CA PHE A 50 -21.66 -7.40 -2.96
C PHE A 50 -20.35 -6.62 -3.12
N MET A 51 -20.09 -5.64 -2.27
CA MET A 51 -18.84 -4.88 -2.29
C MET A 51 -17.62 -5.73 -1.94
N GLU A 52 -17.77 -6.70 -1.03
CA GLU A 52 -16.74 -7.71 -0.76
C GLU A 52 -16.43 -8.55 -2.01
N ILE A 53 -17.43 -8.97 -2.77
CA ILE A 53 -17.24 -9.71 -4.03
C ILE A 53 -16.50 -8.85 -5.06
N ILE A 54 -16.94 -7.60 -5.25
CA ILE A 54 -16.30 -6.65 -6.18
C ILE A 54 -14.81 -6.52 -5.87
N ASN A 55 -14.46 -6.33 -4.59
CA ASN A 55 -13.06 -6.17 -4.16
C ASN A 55 -12.29 -7.48 -4.20
N LYS A 56 -12.88 -8.59 -3.75
CA LYS A 56 -12.24 -9.91 -3.72
C LYS A 56 -11.83 -10.40 -5.11
N TYR A 57 -12.66 -10.17 -6.11
CA TYR A 57 -12.43 -10.62 -7.48
C TYR A 57 -12.01 -9.51 -8.44
N TRP A 58 -11.71 -8.32 -7.92
CA TRP A 58 -11.18 -7.18 -8.69
C TRP A 58 -12.07 -6.85 -9.90
N LEU A 59 -13.40 -6.92 -9.69
CA LEU A 59 -14.35 -6.71 -10.77
C LEU A 59 -14.30 -5.26 -11.25
N SER A 60 -14.23 -5.10 -12.58
CA SER A 60 -14.32 -3.78 -13.20
C SER A 60 -15.69 -3.17 -12.94
N ASN A 61 -15.79 -1.84 -13.00
CA ASN A 61 -17.09 -1.17 -12.82
C ASN A 61 -18.13 -1.69 -13.83
N SER A 62 -17.72 -1.92 -15.09
CA SER A 62 -18.59 -2.48 -16.11
C SER A 62 -19.09 -3.88 -15.77
N ALA A 63 -18.21 -4.76 -15.25
CA ALA A 63 -18.61 -6.11 -14.85
C ALA A 63 -19.55 -6.07 -13.63
N GLY A 64 -19.22 -5.28 -12.61
CA GLY A 64 -20.06 -5.11 -11.43
C GLY A 64 -21.44 -4.52 -11.78
N ASP A 65 -21.49 -3.53 -12.66
CA ASP A 65 -22.74 -2.90 -13.10
C ASP A 65 -23.61 -3.87 -13.91
N ALA A 66 -23.00 -4.78 -14.67
CA ALA A 66 -23.71 -5.86 -15.33
C ALA A 66 -24.35 -6.83 -14.32
N PHE A 67 -23.66 -7.16 -13.22
CA PHE A 67 -24.22 -7.97 -12.13
C PHE A 67 -25.35 -7.25 -11.39
N ILE A 68 -25.19 -5.95 -11.10
CA ILE A 68 -26.25 -5.13 -10.48
C ILE A 68 -27.48 -5.12 -11.38
N THR A 69 -27.30 -4.88 -12.67
CA THR A 69 -28.38 -4.87 -13.66
C THR A 69 -29.07 -6.22 -13.74
N PHE A 70 -28.30 -7.32 -13.78
CA PHE A 70 -28.82 -8.68 -13.76
C PHE A 70 -29.67 -8.93 -12.51
N PHE A 71 -29.13 -8.63 -11.32
CA PHE A 71 -29.84 -8.83 -10.06
C PHE A 71 -31.13 -8.00 -9.99
N ASN A 72 -31.07 -6.71 -10.33
CA ASN A 72 -32.23 -5.82 -10.29
C ASN A 72 -33.33 -6.26 -11.24
N LYS A 73 -32.97 -6.83 -12.40
CA LYS A 73 -33.93 -7.34 -13.37
C LYS A 73 -34.70 -8.58 -12.89
N PHE A 74 -34.06 -9.44 -12.08
CA PHE A 74 -34.61 -10.75 -11.73
C PHE A 74 -34.97 -10.92 -10.24
N SER A 75 -34.65 -9.96 -9.37
CA SER A 75 -34.87 -10.06 -7.92
C SER A 75 -36.32 -9.83 -7.46
N ASN A 76 -37.20 -9.29 -8.32
CA ASN A 76 -38.58 -8.93 -7.99
C ASN A 76 -38.71 -8.02 -6.75
N LEU A 77 -37.68 -7.23 -6.44
CA LEU A 77 -37.68 -6.26 -5.33
C LEU A 77 -38.02 -4.87 -5.86
N ASP A 78 -38.89 -4.13 -5.13
CA ASP A 78 -39.24 -2.75 -5.47
C ASP A 78 -38.06 -1.79 -5.27
N ILE A 79 -37.19 -2.09 -4.31
CA ILE A 79 -35.98 -1.33 -3.99
C ILE A 79 -34.80 -2.29 -4.05
N SER A 80 -33.80 -1.94 -4.86
CA SER A 80 -32.57 -2.73 -4.93
C SER A 80 -31.80 -2.62 -3.61
N PRO A 81 -31.37 -3.76 -3.03
CA PRO A 81 -30.48 -3.77 -1.87
C PRO A 81 -29.01 -3.53 -2.26
N LEU A 82 -28.69 -3.56 -3.56
CA LEU A 82 -27.34 -3.34 -4.09
C LEU A 82 -27.04 -1.85 -4.24
N PRO A 83 -25.76 -1.45 -4.32
CA PRO A 83 -25.41 -0.09 -4.69
C PRO A 83 -26.01 0.31 -6.06
N PRO A 84 -26.31 1.60 -6.28
CA PRO A 84 -26.82 2.08 -7.56
C PRO A 84 -25.87 1.81 -8.74
N SER A 85 -24.57 1.78 -8.46
CA SER A 85 -23.52 1.36 -9.38
C SER A 85 -22.31 0.89 -8.57
N THR A 86 -21.43 0.13 -9.21
CA THR A 86 -20.14 -0.28 -8.64
C THR A 86 -19.31 0.93 -8.24
N LYS A 87 -19.38 2.03 -9.03
CA LYS A 87 -18.69 3.28 -8.73
C LYS A 87 -19.22 3.91 -7.44
N ALA A 88 -20.54 4.05 -7.30
CA ALA A 88 -21.17 4.58 -6.10
C ALA A 88 -20.88 3.68 -4.88
N GLY A 89 -20.84 2.37 -5.08
CA GLY A 89 -20.38 1.39 -4.09
C GLY A 89 -18.97 1.68 -3.60
N LYS A 90 -18.02 1.87 -4.52
CA LYS A 90 -16.62 2.21 -4.19
C LYS A 90 -16.51 3.56 -3.50
N GLU A 91 -17.21 4.59 -4.00
CA GLU A 91 -17.26 5.92 -3.37
C GLU A 91 -17.81 5.86 -1.93
N PHE A 92 -18.80 4.99 -1.66
CA PHE A 92 -19.26 4.73 -0.29
C PHE A 92 -18.15 4.12 0.57
N LEU A 93 -17.41 3.12 0.08
CA LEU A 93 -16.31 2.53 0.84
C LEU A 93 -15.21 3.55 1.13
N ASP A 94 -14.86 4.34 0.11
CA ASP A 94 -13.84 5.36 0.16
C ASP A 94 -14.17 6.40 1.25
N ASN A 95 -15.43 6.85 1.31
CA ASN A 95 -15.88 7.83 2.30
C ASN A 95 -16.11 7.24 3.70
N THR A 96 -16.54 5.98 3.80
CA THR A 96 -17.04 5.40 5.07
C THR A 96 -15.97 4.56 5.77
N ILE A 97 -15.15 3.84 5.01
CA ILE A 97 -14.19 2.87 5.57
C ILE A 97 -12.83 3.53 5.78
N VAL A 98 -12.42 4.50 4.96
CA VAL A 98 -10.99 4.84 4.94
C VAL A 98 -10.52 6.25 4.56
N PRO A 99 -10.68 7.24 5.44
CA PRO A 99 -9.80 8.42 5.40
C PRO A 99 -8.30 8.04 5.43
N TYR A 100 -7.95 6.92 6.08
CA TYR A 100 -6.56 6.50 6.28
C TYR A 100 -5.93 5.65 5.15
N MET A 101 -6.70 5.17 4.17
CA MET A 101 -6.17 4.49 2.96
C MET A 101 -6.17 5.42 1.73
N MET A 102 -6.57 6.69 1.87
CA MET A 102 -6.49 7.63 0.75
C MET A 102 -5.05 7.92 0.37
N PHE A 103 -4.81 7.98 -0.94
CA PHE A 103 -3.58 8.54 -1.46
C PHE A 103 -3.63 10.06 -1.34
N LYS A 104 -2.52 10.63 -0.90
CA LYS A 104 -2.26 12.06 -0.86
C LYS A 104 -1.42 12.44 -2.07
N GLU A 105 -1.64 13.67 -2.52
CA GLU A 105 -0.94 14.29 -3.63
C GLU A 105 -0.08 15.43 -3.08
N VAL A 106 1.22 15.37 -3.32
CA VAL A 106 2.13 16.47 -2.98
C VAL A 106 2.87 16.88 -4.25
N PRO A 107 2.70 18.11 -4.74
CA PRO A 107 3.54 18.66 -5.78
C PRO A 107 4.99 18.65 -5.31
N VAL A 108 5.86 17.92 -6.00
CA VAL A 108 7.28 17.82 -5.64
C VAL A 108 8.09 18.79 -6.47
N LYS A 109 7.87 18.81 -7.78
CA LYS A 109 8.70 19.60 -8.69
C LYS A 109 7.98 19.94 -9.98
N THR A 110 8.24 21.14 -10.50
CA THR A 110 7.91 21.47 -11.88
C THR A 110 9.16 21.30 -12.74
N PHE A 111 9.02 20.63 -13.88
CA PHE A 111 10.09 20.45 -14.84
C PHE A 111 9.53 20.58 -16.27
N GLN A 112 10.10 21.48 -17.07
CA GLN A 112 9.62 21.79 -18.44
C GLN A 112 8.12 22.11 -18.49
N ASN A 113 7.64 22.96 -17.56
CA ASN A 113 6.22 23.32 -17.40
C ASN A 113 5.28 22.14 -17.10
N VAL A 114 5.82 20.98 -16.68
CA VAL A 114 5.04 19.85 -16.18
C VAL A 114 5.23 19.75 -14.68
N GLU A 115 4.14 19.79 -13.92
CA GLU A 115 4.15 19.53 -12.49
C GLU A 115 4.21 18.02 -12.22
N TYR A 116 5.18 17.61 -11.41
CA TYR A 116 5.37 16.25 -10.95
C TYR A 116 4.84 16.12 -9.53
N VAL A 117 3.74 15.40 -9.40
CA VAL A 117 3.03 15.15 -8.14
C VAL A 117 3.40 13.78 -7.59
N PHE A 118 3.85 13.75 -6.34
CA PHE A 118 4.07 12.51 -5.62
C PHE A 118 2.77 12.02 -5.01
N TYR A 119 2.34 10.85 -5.46
CA TYR A 119 1.17 10.14 -4.98
C TYR A 119 1.62 9.14 -3.92
N TYR A 120 1.17 9.28 -2.67
CA TYR A 120 1.58 8.39 -1.58
C TYR A 120 0.50 8.16 -0.54
N ARG A 121 0.69 7.13 0.28
CA ARG A 121 -0.13 6.81 1.45
C ARG A 121 0.75 6.82 2.68
N SER A 122 0.21 7.24 3.83
CA SER A 122 0.92 7.19 5.11
C SER A 122 1.42 5.76 5.40
N LEU A 123 2.71 5.65 5.69
CA LEU A 123 3.34 4.37 6.03
C LEU A 123 2.72 3.76 7.29
N ILE A 124 2.51 4.57 8.32
CA ILE A 124 1.92 4.12 9.59
C ILE A 124 0.51 3.56 9.34
N LYS A 125 -0.33 4.30 8.60
CA LYS A 125 -1.70 3.87 8.25
C LYS A 125 -1.67 2.58 7.40
N THR A 126 -0.68 2.43 6.51
CA THR A 126 -0.50 1.22 5.71
C THR A 126 -0.07 0.02 6.54
N ILE A 127 0.90 0.16 7.43
CA ILE A 127 1.34 -0.89 8.36
C ILE A 127 0.14 -1.41 9.16
N LYS A 128 -0.65 -0.48 9.72
CA LYS A 128 -1.88 -0.81 10.46
C LYS A 128 -2.83 -1.64 9.61
N SER A 129 -3.11 -1.23 8.36
CA SER A 129 -3.98 -1.99 7.46
C SER A 129 -3.49 -3.42 7.17
N LEU A 130 -2.18 -3.61 7.05
CA LEU A 130 -1.59 -4.95 6.88
C LEU A 130 -1.76 -5.79 8.15
N LEU A 131 -1.54 -5.21 9.33
CA LEU A 131 -1.68 -5.90 10.61
C LEU A 131 -3.13 -6.29 10.95
N MET A 132 -4.13 -5.62 10.36
CA MET A 132 -5.56 -5.97 10.50
C MET A 132 -5.96 -7.20 9.68
N ILE A 133 -5.17 -7.58 8.68
CA ILE A 133 -5.46 -8.76 7.87
C ILE A 133 -5.20 -9.99 8.75
N ASN A 134 -6.27 -10.72 9.08
CA ASN A 134 -6.20 -11.85 10.02
C ASN A 134 -5.13 -12.90 9.63
N SER A 135 -4.99 -13.23 8.34
CA SER A 135 -3.97 -14.18 7.87
C SER A 135 -2.54 -13.67 8.08
N ILE A 136 -2.32 -12.35 7.99
CA ILE A 136 -1.02 -11.72 8.27
C ILE A 136 -0.77 -11.73 9.78
N ASN A 137 -1.75 -11.26 10.56
CA ASN A 137 -1.66 -11.17 12.02
C ASN A 137 -1.30 -12.51 12.67
N GLN A 138 -1.99 -13.58 12.26
CA GLN A 138 -1.75 -14.95 12.73
C GLN A 138 -0.37 -15.51 12.33
N SER A 139 0.26 -14.91 11.31
CA SER A 139 1.55 -15.36 10.79
C SER A 139 2.74 -14.51 11.29
N LEU A 140 2.51 -13.54 12.18
CA LEU A 140 3.56 -12.65 12.67
C LEU A 140 4.56 -13.39 13.57
N VAL A 141 5.83 -13.18 13.27
CA VAL A 141 6.99 -13.58 14.07
C VAL A 141 7.64 -12.31 14.60
N LEU A 142 7.63 -12.17 15.93
CA LEU A 142 8.14 -10.99 16.63
C LEU A 142 9.45 -11.25 17.35
N GLN A 143 9.91 -12.51 17.35
CA GLN A 143 11.10 -12.95 18.08
C GLN A 143 12.14 -13.55 17.15
N TYR A 144 13.41 -13.33 17.48
CA TYR A 144 14.52 -14.03 16.85
C TYR A 144 14.39 -15.56 17.01
N GLU A 145 14.69 -16.29 15.94
CA GLU A 145 14.77 -17.75 15.95
C GLU A 145 16.16 -18.21 15.45
N ASP A 146 16.92 -18.91 16.31
CA ASP A 146 18.18 -19.55 15.92
C ASP A 146 17.92 -20.89 15.21
N LYS A 147 17.45 -20.81 13.98
CA LYS A 147 17.07 -21.99 13.20
C LYS A 147 18.30 -22.78 12.75
N LYS A 148 18.34 -24.07 13.12
CA LYS A 148 19.43 -25.00 12.80
C LYS A 148 18.90 -26.24 12.08
N GLU A 149 19.73 -26.82 11.24
CA GLU A 149 19.47 -28.10 10.57
C GLU A 149 20.74 -28.93 10.53
N VAL A 150 20.59 -30.24 10.66
CA VAL A 150 21.70 -31.18 10.58
C VAL A 150 21.96 -31.51 9.11
N ARG A 151 23.13 -31.14 8.60
CA ARG A 151 23.64 -31.57 7.29
C ARG A 151 24.89 -32.41 7.49
N ASN A 152 24.86 -33.66 7.00
CA ASN A 152 25.96 -34.62 7.11
C ASN A 152 26.45 -34.82 8.56
N GLY A 153 25.54 -34.83 9.53
CA GLY A 153 25.88 -34.99 10.96
C GLY A 153 26.41 -33.73 11.64
N VAL A 154 26.46 -32.58 10.95
CA VAL A 154 26.87 -31.28 11.50
C VAL A 154 25.65 -30.36 11.58
N GLU A 155 25.43 -29.74 12.75
CA GLU A 155 24.44 -28.67 12.87
C GLU A 155 24.91 -27.40 12.16
N CYS A 156 24.13 -26.97 11.18
CA CYS A 156 24.35 -25.76 10.43
C CYS A 156 23.18 -24.80 10.66
N ARG A 157 23.48 -23.53 10.90
CA ARG A 157 22.46 -22.48 10.99
C ARG A 157 21.87 -22.19 9.61
N ILE A 158 20.56 -21.93 9.57
CA ILE A 158 19.81 -21.58 8.35
C ILE A 158 19.39 -20.12 8.42
N PHE A 159 19.53 -19.42 7.29
CA PHE A 159 19.05 -18.05 7.08
C PHE A 159 17.94 -18.04 6.04
N GLY A 160 16.76 -18.57 6.40
CA GLY A 160 15.63 -18.70 5.47
C GLY A 160 14.65 -17.53 5.55
N GLU A 161 14.59 -16.87 6.70
CA GLU A 161 13.72 -15.73 6.97
C GLU A 161 14.50 -14.64 7.72
N GLN A 162 13.95 -13.44 7.77
CA GLN A 162 14.65 -12.29 8.36
C GLN A 162 14.85 -12.40 9.87
N TYR A 163 13.89 -13.01 10.57
CA TYR A 163 14.00 -13.33 12.00
C TYR A 163 14.99 -14.47 12.30
N HIS A 164 15.61 -15.09 11.29
CA HIS A 164 16.77 -15.98 11.45
C HIS A 164 18.11 -15.24 11.33
N SER A 165 18.10 -13.98 10.89
CA SER A 165 19.31 -13.22 10.55
C SER A 165 20.13 -12.82 11.77
N ASN A 166 21.41 -12.55 11.54
CA ASN A 166 22.28 -11.94 12.56
C ASN A 166 21.89 -10.50 12.87
N TRP A 167 21.31 -9.80 11.89
CA TRP A 167 20.84 -8.43 12.08
C TRP A 167 19.69 -8.41 13.09
N TRP A 168 18.66 -9.23 12.90
CA TRP A 168 17.54 -9.33 13.84
C TRP A 168 18.00 -9.65 15.27
N LYS A 169 18.90 -10.63 15.41
CA LYS A 169 19.47 -11.02 16.70
C LYS A 169 20.13 -9.83 17.42
N ARG A 170 20.80 -8.95 16.67
CA ARG A 170 21.47 -7.77 17.23
C ARG A 170 20.44 -6.72 17.64
N GLU A 171 19.55 -6.34 16.72
CA GLU A 171 18.56 -5.29 17.00
C GLU A 171 17.64 -5.69 18.17
N GLU A 172 17.21 -6.96 18.23
CA GLU A 172 16.39 -7.45 19.35
C GLU A 172 17.14 -7.42 20.68
N SER A 173 18.47 -7.63 20.69
CA SER A 173 19.25 -7.60 21.94
C SER A 173 19.37 -6.22 22.56
N ASP A 174 19.13 -5.17 21.77
CA ASP A 174 19.16 -3.77 22.22
C ASP A 174 17.77 -3.29 22.70
N LEU A 175 16.72 -4.10 22.52
CA LEU A 175 15.35 -3.76 22.93
C LEU A 175 15.11 -3.98 24.42
N LEU A 176 14.26 -3.12 25.01
CA LEU A 176 13.78 -3.29 26.39
C LEU A 176 12.72 -4.39 26.47
N LEU A 177 12.52 -4.92 27.68
CA LEU A 177 11.49 -5.93 27.93
C LEU A 177 10.10 -5.41 27.52
N GLY A 178 9.42 -6.16 26.65
CA GLY A 178 8.09 -5.80 26.13
C GLY A 178 8.11 -4.99 24.83
N GLN A 179 9.29 -4.63 24.30
CA GLN A 179 9.42 -4.07 22.96
C GLN A 179 9.64 -5.18 21.93
N TYR A 180 9.20 -4.93 20.70
CA TYR A 180 9.35 -5.85 19.58
C TYR A 180 9.86 -5.11 18.34
N LEU A 181 10.65 -5.81 17.52
CA LEU A 181 11.10 -5.31 16.24
C LEU A 181 10.04 -5.54 15.16
N LEU A 182 9.67 -4.48 14.45
CA LEU A 182 8.87 -4.57 13.22
C LEU A 182 9.75 -4.19 12.03
N SER A 183 10.07 -5.15 11.19
CA SER A 183 10.87 -4.94 9.99
C SER A 183 9.98 -4.84 8.74
N LEU A 184 10.36 -3.93 7.84
CA LEU A 184 9.58 -3.50 6.69
C LEU A 184 10.39 -3.70 5.40
N ILE A 185 9.76 -4.24 4.36
CA ILE A 185 10.30 -4.23 2.99
C ILE A 185 9.55 -3.19 2.18
N LEU A 186 10.32 -2.25 1.64
CA LEU A 186 9.90 -1.37 0.56
C LEU A 186 10.49 -1.89 -0.74
N TYR A 187 9.66 -2.11 -1.75
CA TYR A 187 10.13 -2.47 -3.08
C TYR A 187 9.35 -1.73 -4.16
N SER A 188 10.01 -1.46 -5.27
CA SER A 188 9.42 -0.84 -6.44
C SER A 188 9.96 -1.50 -7.70
N ASP A 189 9.08 -1.70 -8.68
CA ASP A 189 9.46 -2.22 -9.99
C ASP A 189 8.64 -1.54 -11.09
N ALA A 190 9.22 -1.45 -12.29
CA ALA A 190 8.57 -0.90 -13.46
C ALA A 190 7.36 -1.76 -13.81
N THR A 191 6.17 -1.16 -13.74
CA THR A 191 4.90 -1.84 -14.03
C THR A 191 4.21 -1.12 -15.17
N THR A 192 3.76 -1.87 -16.16
CA THR A 192 2.95 -1.33 -17.25
C THR A 192 1.56 -0.93 -16.74
N LEU A 193 1.17 0.33 -16.95
CA LEU A 193 -0.10 0.89 -16.49
C LEU A 193 -1.22 0.78 -17.53
N ASP A 194 -0.90 0.47 -18.79
CA ASP A 194 -1.89 0.25 -19.84
C ASP A 194 -1.80 -1.13 -20.50
N HIS A 195 -2.88 -1.52 -21.17
CA HIS A 195 -2.95 -2.80 -21.89
C HIS A 195 -1.99 -2.88 -23.09
N MET A 196 -1.38 -1.77 -23.51
CA MET A 196 -0.57 -1.66 -24.73
C MET A 196 0.94 -1.55 -24.49
N GLY A 197 1.42 -1.53 -23.24
CA GLY A 197 2.84 -1.35 -22.95
C GLY A 197 3.36 0.08 -23.05
N LYS A 198 2.51 1.08 -23.29
CA LYS A 198 2.96 2.44 -23.68
C LYS A 198 3.26 3.34 -22.48
N SER A 199 2.58 3.11 -21.37
CA SER A 199 2.81 3.77 -20.10
C SER A 199 3.31 2.75 -19.08
N SER A 200 4.44 3.07 -18.48
CA SER A 200 4.95 2.40 -17.29
C SER A 200 4.98 3.39 -16.13
N GLY A 201 4.70 2.88 -14.95
CA GLY A 201 4.87 3.57 -13.68
C GLY A 201 5.74 2.71 -12.76
N HIS A 202 6.19 3.30 -11.66
CA HIS A 202 6.99 2.61 -10.67
C HIS A 202 6.23 2.60 -9.34
N PRO A 203 5.22 1.73 -9.20
CA PRO A 203 4.54 1.58 -7.92
C PRO A 203 5.54 1.18 -6.83
N MET A 204 5.33 1.71 -5.63
CA MET A 204 6.04 1.34 -4.42
C MET A 204 5.11 0.52 -3.55
N PHE A 205 5.58 -0.65 -3.13
CA PHE A 205 4.86 -1.54 -2.25
C PHE A 205 5.58 -1.68 -0.91
N LEU A 206 4.78 -1.85 0.13
CA LEU A 206 5.20 -2.16 1.49
C LEU A 206 4.74 -3.56 1.86
N SER A 207 5.61 -4.33 2.51
CA SER A 207 5.27 -5.59 3.17
C SER A 207 6.02 -5.73 4.50
N LEU A 208 5.53 -6.61 5.37
CA LEU A 208 6.19 -6.91 6.65
C LEU A 208 7.20 -8.04 6.47
N GLU A 209 8.40 -7.89 7.02
CA GLU A 209 9.38 -8.99 7.08
C GLU A 209 9.09 -9.99 8.19
N ASN A 210 8.32 -9.55 9.19
CA ASN A 210 7.86 -10.35 10.33
C ASN A 210 6.95 -11.52 9.92
N ILE A 211 6.57 -11.66 8.65
CA ILE A 211 5.76 -12.79 8.18
C ILE A 211 6.61 -13.74 7.32
N PRO A 212 6.38 -15.07 7.41
CA PRO A 212 7.04 -16.05 6.56
C PRO A 212 6.88 -15.75 5.07
N ASN A 213 7.88 -16.13 4.28
CA ASN A 213 7.96 -15.87 2.85
C ASN A 213 6.74 -16.35 2.07
N HIS A 214 6.17 -17.50 2.43
CA HIS A 214 4.98 -18.03 1.77
C HIS A 214 3.73 -17.16 1.98
N GLN A 215 3.58 -16.53 3.15
CA GLN A 215 2.51 -15.58 3.42
C GLN A 215 2.82 -14.22 2.79
N ARG A 216 4.08 -13.75 2.88
CA ARG A 216 4.55 -12.48 2.30
C ARG A 216 4.36 -12.40 0.78
N ASN A 217 4.46 -13.54 0.09
CA ASN A 217 4.32 -13.57 -1.36
C ASN A 217 2.87 -13.41 -1.86
N LYS A 218 1.88 -13.57 -0.99
CA LYS A 218 0.47 -13.40 -1.36
C LYS A 218 0.15 -11.92 -1.62
N PRO A 219 -0.73 -11.59 -2.58
CA PRO A 219 -1.06 -10.21 -2.92
C PRO A 219 -1.57 -9.39 -1.73
N GLU A 220 -2.36 -9.97 -0.84
CA GLU A 220 -2.90 -9.29 0.35
C GLU A 220 -1.83 -8.87 1.36
N SER A 221 -0.63 -9.46 1.29
CA SER A 221 0.49 -9.13 2.18
C SER A 221 1.34 -7.94 1.69
N LYS A 222 0.95 -7.34 0.57
CA LYS A 222 1.66 -6.23 -0.08
C LYS A 222 0.69 -5.08 -0.26
N ALA A 223 1.02 -3.93 0.30
CA ALA A 223 0.22 -2.73 0.17
C ALA A 223 0.91 -1.71 -0.74
N LEU A 224 0.19 -1.17 -1.71
CA LEU A 224 0.66 -0.04 -2.51
C LEU A 224 0.71 1.21 -1.63
N ILE A 225 1.88 1.85 -1.56
CA ILE A 225 2.12 3.05 -0.73
C ILE A 225 2.41 4.30 -1.54
N GLY A 226 2.64 4.18 -2.85
CA GLY A 226 2.85 5.34 -3.71
C GLY A 226 3.40 4.99 -5.06
N TYR A 227 3.73 6.01 -5.83
CA TYR A 227 4.40 5.89 -7.12
C TYR A 227 5.68 6.70 -7.11
N LEU A 228 6.80 6.08 -7.49
CA LEU A 228 8.04 6.81 -7.72
C LEU A 228 7.85 7.76 -8.91
N LEU A 229 8.24 9.01 -8.69
CA LEU A 229 8.26 10.03 -9.72
C LEU A 229 9.38 9.75 -10.72
N ILE A 230 9.03 9.70 -12.01
CA ILE A 230 9.99 9.58 -13.10
C ILE A 230 9.85 10.79 -14.00
N LEU A 231 10.90 11.62 -14.01
CA LEU A 231 11.00 12.74 -14.91
C LEU A 231 11.07 12.26 -16.36
N LYS A 232 10.30 12.90 -17.23
CA LYS A 232 10.34 12.69 -18.67
C LYS A 232 10.81 13.96 -19.34
N ALA A 233 11.91 13.87 -20.07
CA ALA A 233 12.35 14.93 -20.97
C ALA A 233 11.40 15.02 -22.18
N MET A 234 11.01 16.23 -22.55
CA MET A 234 10.17 16.52 -23.72
C MET A 234 10.91 16.28 -25.04
N ASP A 235 12.24 16.30 -25.04
CA ASP A 235 13.08 16.15 -26.22
C ASP A 235 14.40 15.43 -25.93
N SER A 236 15.06 14.95 -26.99
CA SER A 236 16.30 14.18 -26.89
C SER A 236 17.52 15.01 -26.47
N LYS A 237 17.50 16.33 -26.71
CA LYS A 237 18.58 17.23 -26.30
C LYS A 237 18.56 17.40 -24.78
N THR A 238 17.38 17.60 -24.21
CA THR A 238 17.16 17.67 -22.76
C THR A 238 17.54 16.35 -22.09
N LYS A 239 17.08 15.21 -22.64
CA LYS A 239 17.40 13.87 -22.11
C LYS A 239 18.91 13.58 -22.03
N ASN A 240 19.69 14.12 -22.97
CA ASN A 240 21.13 13.89 -23.06
C ASN A 240 21.95 15.04 -22.44
N SER A 241 21.31 16.02 -21.80
CA SER A 241 22.01 17.12 -21.15
C SER A 241 22.59 16.67 -19.81
N GLU A 242 23.74 17.22 -19.42
CA GLU A 242 24.34 16.93 -18.09
C GLU A 242 23.46 17.35 -16.92
N LYS A 243 22.47 18.22 -17.18
CA LYS A 243 21.53 18.65 -16.15
C LYS A 243 20.48 17.57 -15.87
N PHE A 244 20.08 16.73 -16.84
CA PHE A 244 18.98 15.76 -16.68
C PHE A 244 19.43 14.47 -15.98
#